data_AF-A0A0F9SGL7-F1
#
_entry.id   AF-A0A0F9SGL7-F1
#
_cell.length_a   1.000
_cell.length_b   1.000
_cell.length_c   1.000
_cell.angle_alpha   90.00
_cell.angle_beta   90.00
_cell.angle_gamma   90.00
#
_symmetry.space_group_name_H-M   'P 1'
#
loop_
_entity.id
_entity.type
_entity.pdbx_description
1 polymer ?
#
loop_
_entity_poly.entity_id
_entity_poly.type
_entity_poly.pdbx_seq_one_letter_code
_entity_poly.pdbx_strand_id
1 'polypeptide(L)'
;MPSDTNRRLNIFERRGWCPVRYAHHPKPIKDALRKLGLRPQIKQCFANSQRFFMGATWLDLEYYEGYITTIIPMPHGWLLWEEQLIDLTLDYGPDEIEYHGSTVYTRDEVRKNMVRTMQWCVMDDRVLHSHHPRSDEIEAMRAEGSR
;
A
#
# COMPACT_ATOMS: atom_id res chain seq x y z
N MET A 1 33.30 -22.22 7.58
CA MET A 1 31.92 -22.24 7.05
C MET A 1 31.10 -21.24 7.84
N PRO A 2 30.39 -20.29 7.21
CA PRO A 2 29.42 -19.47 7.94
C PRO A 2 28.42 -20.39 8.66
N SER A 3 28.06 -20.07 9.90
CA SER A 3 26.97 -20.77 10.59
C SER A 3 25.67 -20.66 9.77
N ASP A 4 24.76 -21.64 9.89
CA ASP A 4 23.46 -21.56 9.21
C ASP A 4 22.71 -20.26 9.59
N THR A 5 22.92 -19.76 10.81
CA THR A 5 22.46 -18.44 11.26
C THR A 5 23.01 -17.30 10.42
N ASN A 6 24.33 -17.23 10.19
CA ASN A 6 24.94 -16.20 9.35
C ASN A 6 24.46 -16.29 7.90
N ARG A 7 24.19 -17.50 7.40
CA ARG A 7 23.59 -17.70 6.08
C ARG A 7 22.17 -17.13 6.01
N ARG A 8 21.34 -17.40 7.02
CA ARG A 8 19.96 -16.89 7.10
C ARG A 8 19.93 -15.37 7.27
N LEU A 9 20.76 -14.80 8.15
CA LEU A 9 20.88 -13.34 8.32
C LEU A 9 21.29 -12.64 7.03
N ASN A 10 22.27 -13.18 6.30
CA ASN A 10 22.64 -12.64 4.98
C ASN A 10 21.49 -12.70 3.96
N ILE A 11 20.62 -13.72 4.02
CA ILE A 11 19.43 -13.80 3.18
C ILE A 11 18.43 -12.71 3.55
N PHE A 12 18.22 -12.46 4.85
CA PHE A 12 17.35 -11.38 5.34
C PHE A 12 17.89 -9.98 5.01
N GLU A 13 19.17 -9.73 5.25
CA GLU A 13 19.82 -8.46 4.89
C GLU A 13 19.73 -8.17 3.40
N ARG A 14 19.89 -9.21 2.57
CA ARG A 14 19.71 -9.07 1.12
C ARG A 14 18.25 -8.86 0.78
N ARG A 15 17.34 -9.75 1.18
CA ARG A 15 15.96 -9.80 0.67
C ARG A 15 14.98 -8.89 1.40
N GLY A 16 15.35 -8.32 2.54
CA GLY A 16 14.44 -7.70 3.48
C GLY A 16 13.84 -8.71 4.46
N TRP A 17 13.26 -8.21 5.56
CA TRP A 17 12.69 -9.05 6.62
C TRP A 17 11.45 -9.83 6.18
N CYS A 18 10.64 -9.29 5.26
CA CYS A 18 9.41 -9.92 4.76
C CYS A 18 9.15 -9.55 3.28
N PRO A 19 9.90 -10.11 2.31
CA PRO A 19 9.69 -9.77 0.90
C PRO A 19 8.33 -10.28 0.40
N VAL A 20 7.64 -9.44 -0.36
CA VAL A 20 6.41 -9.81 -1.06
C VAL A 20 6.79 -10.67 -2.27
N ARG A 21 6.00 -11.70 -2.57
CA ARG A 21 6.13 -12.41 -3.83
C ARG A 21 5.40 -11.59 -4.89
N TYR A 22 6.13 -11.18 -5.92
CA TYR A 22 5.59 -10.32 -6.99
C TYR A 22 5.69 -11.01 -8.37
N ALA A 23 5.82 -12.34 -8.38
CA ALA A 23 5.97 -13.13 -9.61
C ALA A 23 4.72 -13.03 -10.50
N HIS A 24 3.55 -12.84 -9.89
CA HIS A 24 2.25 -12.72 -10.55
C HIS A 24 2.08 -11.38 -11.30
N HIS A 25 2.86 -10.34 -10.98
CA HIS A 25 2.76 -9.07 -11.69
C HIS A 25 3.19 -9.17 -13.16
N PRO A 26 2.69 -8.26 -14.02
CA PRO A 26 3.13 -8.13 -15.41
C PRO A 26 4.64 -7.95 -15.54
N LYS A 27 5.19 -8.41 -16.67
CA LYS A 27 6.63 -8.28 -16.96
C LYS A 27 7.14 -6.82 -16.84
N PRO A 28 6.46 -5.79 -17.39
CA PRO A 28 6.92 -4.40 -17.27
C PRO A 28 7.05 -3.93 -15.81
N ILE A 29 6.10 -4.29 -14.94
CA ILE A 29 6.15 -3.99 -13.50
C ILE A 29 7.34 -4.67 -12.84
N LYS A 30 7.56 -5.96 -13.11
CA LYS A 30 8.70 -6.72 -12.56
C LYS A 30 10.05 -6.16 -13.04
N ASP A 31 10.13 -5.73 -14.29
CA ASP A 31 11.34 -5.14 -14.87
C ASP A 31 11.62 -3.76 -14.24
N ALA A 32 10.57 -2.95 -14.00
CA ALA A 32 10.68 -1.68 -13.29
C ALA A 32 11.13 -1.85 -11.83
N LEU A 33 10.58 -2.84 -11.10
CA LEU A 33 11.01 -3.16 -9.73
C LEU A 33 12.51 -3.47 -9.69
N ARG A 34 12.99 -4.28 -10.64
CA ARG A 34 14.42 -4.61 -10.78
C ARG A 34 15.26 -3.38 -11.11
N LYS A 35 14.83 -2.56 -12.06
CA LYS A 35 15.53 -1.32 -12.48
C LYS A 35 15.64 -0.31 -11.32
N LEU A 36 14.63 -0.22 -10.47
CA LEU A 36 14.62 0.67 -9.30
C LEU A 36 15.37 0.10 -8.09
N GLY A 37 15.80 -1.17 -8.14
CA GLY A 37 16.35 -1.87 -6.98
C GLY A 37 15.35 -2.02 -5.82
N LEU A 38 14.05 -1.87 -6.10
CA LEU A 38 13.00 -1.97 -5.09
C LEU A 38 12.68 -3.43 -4.78
N ARG A 39 12.60 -3.74 -3.50
CA ARG A 39 12.18 -5.05 -2.97
C ARG A 39 10.97 -4.82 -2.06
N PRO A 40 9.74 -4.97 -2.58
CA PRO A 40 8.55 -4.68 -1.81
C PRO A 40 8.45 -5.56 -0.56
N GLN A 41 7.95 -4.99 0.52
CA GLN A 41 7.84 -5.65 1.84
C GLN A 41 6.38 -5.78 2.29
N ILE A 42 6.04 -6.92 2.87
CA ILE A 42 4.70 -7.16 3.42
C ILE A 42 4.41 -6.10 4.50
N LYS A 43 3.15 -5.65 4.60
CA LYS A 43 2.68 -4.59 5.52
C LYS A 43 3.26 -3.19 5.27
N GLN A 44 3.92 -2.95 4.14
CA GLN A 44 4.42 -1.62 3.76
C GLN A 44 3.71 -1.06 2.53
N CYS A 45 2.37 -1.10 2.50
CA CYS A 45 1.58 -0.73 1.32
C CYS A 45 1.86 0.67 0.80
N PHE A 46 1.75 1.69 1.65
CA PHE A 46 2.07 3.06 1.27
C PHE A 46 3.52 3.20 0.80
N ALA A 47 4.48 2.64 1.53
CA ALA A 47 5.89 2.75 1.16
C ALA A 47 6.26 2.03 -0.13
N ASN A 48 5.74 0.83 -0.36
CA ASN A 48 6.01 0.09 -1.59
C ASN A 48 5.42 0.84 -2.80
N SER A 49 4.14 1.19 -2.71
CA SER A 49 3.39 1.83 -3.80
C SER A 49 3.89 3.23 -4.09
N GLN A 50 4.11 4.08 -3.08
CA GLN A 50 4.63 5.44 -3.29
C GLN A 50 6.07 5.46 -3.80
N ARG A 51 6.96 4.60 -3.31
CA ARG A 51 8.35 4.54 -3.81
C ARG A 51 8.39 4.06 -5.25
N PHE A 52 7.61 3.05 -5.59
CA PHE A 52 7.52 2.55 -6.95
C PHE A 52 6.91 3.59 -7.88
N PHE A 53 5.78 4.19 -7.47
CA PHE A 53 5.15 5.29 -8.17
C PHE A 53 6.20 6.35 -8.45
N MET A 54 6.79 6.96 -7.42
CA MET A 54 7.78 8.04 -7.55
C MET A 54 9.01 7.68 -8.40
N GLY A 55 9.48 6.43 -8.36
CA GLY A 55 10.66 5.99 -9.11
C GLY A 55 10.39 5.61 -10.57
N ALA A 56 9.27 4.96 -10.87
CA ALA A 56 8.94 4.43 -12.20
C ALA A 56 8.28 5.51 -13.09
N THR A 57 8.93 6.66 -13.26
CA THR A 57 8.35 7.82 -13.99
C THR A 57 8.13 7.57 -15.48
N TRP A 58 8.68 6.48 -16.02
CA TRP A 58 8.49 6.05 -17.41
C TRP A 58 7.29 5.11 -17.60
N LEU A 59 6.61 4.73 -16.52
CA LEU A 59 5.36 3.98 -16.58
C LEU A 59 4.20 4.95 -16.33
N ASP A 60 3.12 4.75 -17.07
CA ASP A 60 1.85 5.44 -16.85
C ASP A 60 1.13 4.81 -15.67
N LEU A 61 1.38 5.37 -14.49
CA LEU A 61 0.90 4.85 -13.22
C LEU A 61 -0.03 5.85 -12.58
N GLU A 62 -1.05 5.34 -11.92
CA GLU A 62 -1.88 6.10 -10.98
C GLU A 62 -1.71 5.53 -9.59
N TYR A 63 -1.59 6.41 -8.59
CA TYR A 63 -1.49 6.01 -7.19
C TYR A 63 -2.80 6.26 -6.46
N TYR A 64 -3.27 5.21 -5.80
CA TYR A 64 -4.54 5.18 -5.09
C TYR A 64 -4.33 4.86 -3.61
N GLU A 65 -5.15 5.49 -2.78
CA GLU A 65 -5.35 5.08 -1.39
C GLU A 65 -6.83 4.88 -1.10
N GLY A 66 -7.12 3.96 -0.19
CA GLY A 66 -8.46 3.62 0.25
C GLY A 66 -8.44 2.47 1.25
N TYR A 67 -9.43 1.59 1.19
CA TYR A 67 -9.54 0.42 2.05
C TYR A 67 -9.57 -0.86 1.23
N ILE A 68 -9.07 -1.93 1.81
CA ILE A 68 -9.27 -3.28 1.28
C ILE A 68 -10.08 -4.15 2.23
N THR A 69 -10.87 -5.06 1.67
CA THR A 69 -11.58 -6.08 2.46
C THR A 69 -10.66 -7.29 2.65
N THR A 70 -10.15 -7.42 3.88
CA THR A 70 -9.58 -8.68 4.36
C THR A 70 -10.47 -9.18 5.51
N ILE A 71 -9.95 -9.99 6.45
CA ILE A 71 -10.67 -10.35 7.68
C ILE A 71 -11.11 -9.08 8.45
N ILE A 72 -10.28 -8.03 8.40
CA ILE A 72 -10.58 -6.72 8.97
C ILE A 72 -10.28 -5.67 7.88
N PRO A 73 -11.18 -4.70 7.62
CA PRO A 73 -10.89 -3.60 6.71
C PRO A 73 -9.61 -2.88 7.11
N MET A 74 -8.71 -2.66 6.17
CA MET A 74 -7.46 -1.94 6.44
C MET A 74 -7.20 -0.84 5.42
N PRO A 75 -6.70 0.33 5.86
CA PRO A 75 -6.15 1.34 4.96
C PRO A 75 -5.05 0.74 4.09
N HIS A 76 -5.08 1.05 2.80
CA HIS A 76 -4.18 0.45 1.84
C HIS A 76 -3.85 1.39 0.69
N GLY A 77 -2.66 1.21 0.12
CA GLY A 77 -2.18 1.96 -1.05
C GLY A 77 -1.78 1.02 -2.17
N TRP A 78 -2.32 1.24 -3.36
CA TRP A 78 -2.08 0.42 -4.55
C TRP A 78 -1.88 1.30 -5.79
N LEU A 79 -1.61 0.66 -6.93
CA LEU A 79 -1.38 1.34 -8.19
C LEU A 79 -2.33 0.80 -9.26
N LEU A 80 -2.65 1.64 -10.24
CA LEU A 80 -3.15 1.17 -11.54
C LEU A 80 -2.06 1.40 -12.60
N TRP A 81 -1.91 0.42 -13.49
CA TRP A 81 -1.08 0.50 -14.68
C TRP A 81 -1.88 -0.09 -15.85
N GLU A 82 -2.18 0.71 -16.88
CA GLU A 82 -2.99 0.25 -18.02
C GLU A 82 -4.30 -0.45 -17.57
N GLU A 83 -5.04 0.19 -16.65
CA GLU A 83 -6.27 -0.34 -16.02
C GLU A 83 -6.09 -1.61 -15.16
N GLN A 84 -4.86 -2.14 -15.05
CA GLN A 84 -4.55 -3.29 -14.22
C GLN A 84 -4.17 -2.88 -12.80
N LEU A 85 -4.80 -3.51 -11.81
CA LEU A 85 -4.44 -3.36 -10.40
C LEU A 85 -3.08 -3.98 -10.09
N ILE A 86 -2.20 -3.16 -9.51
CA ILE A 86 -0.87 -3.54 -9.08
C ILE A 86 -0.74 -3.30 -7.57
N ASP A 87 -0.81 -4.38 -6.81
CA ASP A 87 -0.58 -4.38 -5.36
C ASP A 87 0.83 -4.89 -5.05
N LEU A 88 1.72 -3.99 -4.65
CA LEU A 88 3.10 -4.35 -4.35
C LEU A 88 3.28 -4.95 -2.94
N THR A 89 2.22 -5.24 -2.21
CA THR A 89 2.27 -5.61 -0.78
C THR A 89 1.59 -6.92 -0.46
N LEU A 90 0.58 -7.28 -1.24
CA LEU A 90 -0.22 -8.48 -1.06
C LEU A 90 0.13 -9.53 -2.12
N ASP A 91 0.11 -10.79 -1.71
CA ASP A 91 0.38 -11.95 -2.58
C ASP A 91 -0.92 -12.70 -2.94
N TYR A 92 -2.06 -12.02 -2.80
CA TYR A 92 -3.37 -12.57 -3.12
C TYR A 92 -3.74 -12.24 -4.57
N GLY A 93 -4.51 -13.11 -5.21
CA GLY A 93 -5.10 -12.79 -6.51
C GLY A 93 -6.11 -11.63 -6.37
N PRO A 94 -6.34 -10.85 -7.43
CA PRO A 94 -7.28 -9.72 -7.40
C PRO A 94 -8.71 -10.13 -7.05
N ASP A 95 -9.07 -11.41 -7.21
CA ASP A 95 -10.42 -11.93 -6.92
C ASP A 95 -10.67 -12.21 -5.43
N GLU A 96 -9.62 -12.18 -4.59
CA GLU A 96 -9.72 -12.50 -3.15
C GLU A 96 -9.86 -11.25 -2.27
N ILE A 97 -9.63 -10.06 -2.84
CA ILE A 97 -9.59 -8.79 -2.12
C ILE A 97 -10.34 -7.73 -2.90
N GLU A 98 -11.31 -7.08 -2.25
CA GLU A 98 -11.98 -5.94 -2.84
C GLU A 98 -11.29 -4.64 -2.40
N TYR A 99 -11.16 -3.71 -3.34
CA TYR A 99 -10.54 -2.40 -3.13
C TYR A 99 -11.63 -1.31 -3.17
N HIS A 100 -11.66 -0.45 -2.15
CA HIS A 100 -12.75 0.49 -1.89
C HIS A 100 -12.24 1.91 -1.59
N GLY A 101 -13.06 2.92 -1.88
CA GLY A 101 -12.87 4.29 -1.37
C GLY A 101 -11.65 5.02 -1.94
N SER A 102 -11.49 4.97 -3.26
CA SER A 102 -10.23 5.29 -3.92
C SER A 102 -10.04 6.80 -4.15
N THR A 103 -9.12 7.43 -3.41
CA THR A 103 -8.61 8.77 -3.75
C THR A 103 -7.35 8.62 -4.61
N VAL A 104 -7.32 9.32 -5.74
CA VAL A 104 -6.15 9.36 -6.64
C VAL A 104 -5.23 10.48 -6.22
N TYR A 105 -3.93 10.22 -6.19
CA TYR A 105 -2.93 11.25 -5.93
C TYR A 105 -1.90 11.36 -7.05
N THR A 106 -1.56 12.59 -7.37
CA THR A 106 -0.50 12.95 -8.28
C THR A 106 0.88 12.78 -7.63
N ARG A 107 1.91 12.67 -8.46
CA ARG A 107 3.32 12.64 -8.00
C ARG A 107 3.71 13.87 -7.20
N ASP A 108 3.15 15.03 -7.53
CA ASP A 108 3.44 16.27 -6.84
C ASP A 108 2.84 16.30 -5.43
N GLU A 109 1.61 15.80 -5.27
CA GLU A 109 1.00 15.62 -3.96
C GLU A 109 1.80 14.65 -3.11
N VAL A 110 2.13 13.46 -3.64
CA VAL A 110 2.95 12.46 -2.91
C VAL A 110 4.30 13.04 -2.50
N ARG A 111 4.96 13.79 -3.40
CA ARG A 111 6.23 14.47 -3.09
C ARG A 111 6.06 15.50 -1.97
N LYS A 112 5.04 16.36 -2.04
CA LYS A 112 4.76 17.37 -1.01
C LYS A 112 4.47 16.72 0.33
N ASN A 113 3.70 15.63 0.37
CA ASN A 113 3.43 14.90 1.60
C ASN A 113 4.71 14.30 2.17
N MET A 114 5.51 13.62 1.35
CA MET A 114 6.80 13.04 1.78
C MET A 114 7.74 14.11 2.35
N VAL A 115 7.84 15.29 1.73
CA VAL A 115 8.66 16.40 2.25
C VAL A 115 8.11 16.92 3.59
N ARG A 116 6.79 16.93 3.75
CA ARG A 116 6.11 17.38 4.98
C ARG A 116 6.28 16.38 6.13
N THR A 117 6.08 15.09 5.89
CA THR A 117 6.01 14.06 6.93
C THR A 117 7.34 13.33 7.14
N MET A 118 8.25 13.40 6.15
CA MET A 118 9.47 12.60 6.08
C MET A 118 9.19 11.08 6.12
N GLN A 119 7.99 10.67 5.75
CA GLN A 119 7.50 9.30 5.82
C GLN A 119 6.80 8.91 4.52
N TRP A 120 6.82 7.60 4.24
CA TRP A 120 5.96 6.99 3.22
C TRP A 120 4.69 6.48 3.91
N CYS A 121 3.70 7.35 4.03
CA CYS A 121 2.49 7.13 4.81
C CYS A 121 1.26 7.53 4.01
N VAL A 122 0.09 7.25 4.57
CA VAL A 122 -1.20 7.73 4.08
C VAL A 122 -1.14 9.24 3.76
N MET A 123 -1.81 9.62 2.67
CA MET A 123 -1.84 10.98 2.13
C MET A 123 -2.91 11.85 2.82
N ASP A 124 -4.00 11.24 3.27
CA ASP A 124 -5.10 11.91 3.96
C ASP A 124 -5.59 11.10 5.16
N ASP A 125 -5.61 11.71 6.34
CA ASP A 125 -6.11 11.09 7.58
C ASP A 125 -7.60 10.71 7.49
N ARG A 126 -8.36 11.23 6.51
CA ARG A 126 -9.72 10.74 6.21
C ARG A 126 -9.76 9.28 5.77
N VAL A 127 -8.69 8.76 5.18
CA VAL A 127 -8.50 7.31 4.91
C VAL A 127 -8.21 6.54 6.21
N LEU A 128 -7.88 7.20 7.32
CA LEU A 128 -7.90 6.60 8.66
C LEU A 128 -9.26 6.78 9.36
N HIS A 129 -10.08 7.72 8.88
CA HIS A 129 -11.32 8.17 9.53
C HIS A 129 -12.53 8.15 8.59
N SER A 130 -12.75 7.07 7.81
CA SER A 130 -14.12 6.75 7.40
C SER A 130 -14.97 6.70 8.67
N HIS A 131 -15.93 7.63 8.78
CA HIS A 131 -16.60 8.04 10.01
C HIS A 131 -16.81 6.89 11.01
N HIS A 132 -15.94 6.81 12.02
CA HIS A 132 -16.40 6.36 13.33
C HIS A 132 -17.22 7.52 13.88
N PRO A 133 -18.54 7.34 14.08
CA PRO A 133 -19.33 8.38 14.72
C PRO A 133 -18.67 8.71 16.05
N ARG A 134 -18.54 10.01 16.34
CA ARG A 134 -18.06 10.46 17.65
C ARG A 134 -18.99 9.88 18.72
N SER A 135 -18.52 9.72 19.95
CA SER A 135 -19.34 9.25 21.08
C SER A 135 -20.71 9.94 21.13
N ASP A 136 -20.70 11.24 20.85
CA ASP A 136 -21.85 12.12 20.92
C ASP A 136 -22.85 11.87 19.78
N GLU A 137 -22.35 11.42 18.62
CA GLU A 137 -23.17 11.00 17.47
C GLU A 137 -23.77 9.60 17.71
N ILE A 138 -23.04 8.71 18.41
CA ILE A 138 -23.55 7.38 18.83
C ILE A 138 -24.67 7.53 19.87
N GLU A 139 -24.55 8.45 20.81
CA GLU A 139 -25.60 8.74 21.79
C GLU A 139 -26.85 9.33 21.14
N ALA A 140 -26.69 10.25 20.18
CA ALA A 140 -27.81 10.81 19.41
C ALA A 140 -28.55 9.72 18.61
N MET A 141 -27.83 8.82 17.95
CA MET A 141 -28.43 7.70 17.20
C MET A 141 -29.17 6.70 18.11
N ARG A 142 -28.71 6.48 19.35
CA ARG A 142 -29.42 5.64 20.34
C ARG A 142 -30.69 6.31 20.87
N ALA A 143 -30.69 7.63 21.01
CA ALA A 143 -31.85 8.39 21.43
C ALA A 143 -32.95 8.44 20.34
N GLU A 144 -32.57 8.45 19.07
CA GLU A 144 -33.50 8.44 17.93
C GLU A 144 -34.12 7.06 17.65
N GLY A 145 -33.42 5.96 17.95
CA GLY A 145 -33.93 4.59 17.80
C GLY A 145 -34.86 4.10 18.91
N SER A 146 -35.20 4.94 19.89
CA SER A 146 -36.08 4.59 21.02
C SER A 146 -37.48 5.24 20.96
N ARG A 147 -37.95 5.62 19.75
CA ARG A 147 -39.32 6.12 19.53
C ARG A 147 -40.18 5.13 18.76
#